data_AF-A0AAE5XF69-F1
#
_entry.id   AF-A0AAE5XF69-F1
#
_cell.length_a   1.000
_cell.length_b   1.000
_cell.length_c   1.000
_cell.angle_alpha   90.00
_cell.angle_beta   90.00
_cell.angle_gamma   90.00
#
_symmetry.space_group_name_H-M   'P 1'
#
loop_
_entity.id
_entity.type
_entity.pdbx_description
1 polymer ?
#
loop_
_entity_poly.entity_id
_entity_poly.type
_entity_poly.pdbx_seq_one_letter_code
_entity_poly.pdbx_strand_id
1 'polypeptide(L)'
;MALITRLTRLFKADMHAVLDRLEEPDALLRQAIREMEEEVSQNARRLQAKEHEIQQVSSRIKEVEKSLNGLDAQLDLCFEAENESLARSLLRRKLEGELLLTQFRQQDSQLTDAITAQTSSLCDQRRRLESMRQKAALFETDHSVEPKSWDSKDVSITEEDIDLALLREQQKRRAS
;
A
#
# COMPACT_ATOMS: atom_id res chain seq x y z
N MET A 1 -2.96 10.01 9.13
CA MET A 1 -4.39 9.81 8.75
C MET A 1 -5.13 11.06 8.24
N ALA A 2 -5.23 12.17 9.00
CA ALA A 2 -6.09 13.31 8.61
C ALA A 2 -5.55 14.20 7.46
N LEU A 3 -4.22 14.35 7.35
CA LEU A 3 -3.58 15.09 6.27
C LEU A 3 -3.67 14.32 4.93
N ILE A 4 -3.36 13.02 4.97
CA ILE A 4 -3.32 12.13 3.80
C ILE A 4 -4.70 11.99 3.14
N THR A 5 -5.78 11.79 3.92
CA THR A 5 -7.16 11.67 3.39
C THR A 5 -7.71 12.99 2.85
N ARG A 6 -7.35 14.13 3.47
CA ARG A 6 -7.65 15.45 2.90
C ARG A 6 -6.94 15.64 1.58
N LEU A 7 -5.66 15.30 1.51
CA LEU A 7 -4.85 15.48 0.32
C LEU A 7 -5.33 14.58 -0.83
N THR A 8 -5.61 13.28 -0.60
CA THR A 8 -6.18 12.41 -1.65
C THR A 8 -7.56 12.86 -2.15
N ARG A 9 -8.36 13.49 -1.28
CA ARG A 9 -9.64 14.09 -1.66
C ARG A 9 -9.45 15.39 -2.46
N LEU A 10 -8.45 16.20 -2.10
CA LEU A 10 -8.03 17.41 -2.83
C LEU A 10 -7.47 17.06 -4.22
N PHE A 11 -6.68 15.99 -4.34
CA PHE A 11 -6.19 15.44 -5.61
C PHE A 11 -7.31 15.02 -6.58
N LYS A 12 -8.51 14.73 -6.07
CA LYS A 12 -9.64 14.21 -6.87
C LYS A 12 -10.62 15.31 -7.31
N ALA A 13 -10.51 16.54 -6.79
CA ALA A 13 -11.59 17.53 -6.79
C ALA A 13 -11.22 18.91 -7.39
N ASP A 14 -10.21 19.00 -8.25
CA ASP A 14 -9.60 20.23 -8.81
C ASP A 14 -8.44 20.80 -7.98
N MET A 15 -7.23 20.49 -8.46
CA MET A 15 -5.97 20.84 -7.81
C MET A 15 -5.42 22.20 -8.24
N HIS A 16 -5.71 22.67 -9.45
CA HIS A 16 -5.19 23.97 -9.94
C HIS A 16 -5.65 25.15 -9.06
N ALA A 17 -6.92 25.17 -8.62
CA ALA A 17 -7.45 26.30 -7.84
C ALA A 17 -7.03 26.31 -6.35
N VAL A 18 -6.59 25.18 -5.81
CA VAL A 18 -6.23 25.06 -4.37
C VAL A 18 -4.71 25.03 -4.16
N LEU A 19 -3.94 24.58 -5.15
CA LEU A 19 -2.47 24.63 -5.13
C LEU A 19 -1.92 26.05 -5.24
N ASP A 20 -2.57 26.93 -6.01
CA ASP A 20 -2.18 28.35 -6.14
C ASP A 20 -2.23 29.11 -4.79
N ARG A 21 -2.83 28.52 -3.75
CA ARG A 21 -2.95 29.11 -2.40
C ARG A 21 -2.01 28.49 -1.35
N LEU A 22 -1.21 27.49 -1.72
CA LEU A 22 -0.29 26.81 -0.81
C LEU A 22 1.15 27.19 -1.15
N GLU A 23 1.87 27.76 -0.19
CA GLU A 23 3.23 28.31 -0.40
C GLU A 23 4.28 27.24 -0.75
N GLU A 24 4.07 25.94 -0.42
CA GLU A 24 4.99 24.83 -0.75
C GLU A 24 4.28 23.47 -0.98
N PRO A 25 3.66 23.23 -2.15
CA PRO A 25 2.89 22.02 -2.41
C PRO A 25 3.73 20.75 -2.60
N ASP A 26 4.94 20.88 -3.18
CA ASP A 26 5.83 19.76 -3.47
C ASP A 26 6.40 19.11 -2.21
N ALA A 27 6.73 19.94 -1.21
CA ALA A 27 7.25 19.46 0.07
C ALA A 27 6.22 18.58 0.80
N LEU A 28 4.95 19.01 0.80
CA LEU A 28 3.84 18.26 1.41
C LEU A 28 3.55 16.95 0.67
N LEU A 29 3.64 16.94 -0.67
CA LEU A 29 3.44 15.73 -1.46
C LEU A 29 4.55 14.70 -1.21
N ARG A 30 5.81 15.15 -1.19
CA ARG A 30 6.96 14.29 -0.86
C ARG A 30 6.86 13.74 0.56
N GLN A 31 6.40 14.55 1.52
CA GLN A 31 6.15 14.09 2.88
C GLN A 31 5.03 13.04 2.93
N ALA A 32 3.90 13.27 2.25
CA ALA A 32 2.80 12.32 2.21
C ALA A 32 3.21 10.97 1.59
N ILE A 33 4.03 10.99 0.54
CA ILE A 33 4.60 9.78 -0.08
C ILE A 33 5.49 9.03 0.93
N ARG A 34 6.36 9.73 1.67
CA ARG A 34 7.21 9.12 2.71
C ARG A 34 6.38 8.49 3.82
N GLU A 35 5.36 9.19 4.31
CA GLU A 35 4.45 8.64 5.34
C GLU A 35 3.75 7.37 4.83
N MET A 36 3.29 7.34 3.57
CA MET A 36 2.70 6.14 2.97
C MET A 36 3.70 4.99 2.81
N GLU A 37 4.94 5.28 2.43
CA GLU A 37 6.02 4.28 2.34
C GLU A 37 6.31 3.65 3.70
N GLU A 38 6.38 4.47 4.75
CA GLU A 38 6.54 4.01 6.12
C GLU A 38 5.38 3.13 6.56
N GLU A 39 4.13 3.55 6.33
CA GLU A 39 2.93 2.75 6.64
C GLU A 39 2.95 1.38 5.92
N VAL A 40 3.28 1.35 4.62
CA VAL A 40 3.39 0.11 3.84
C VAL A 40 4.49 -0.79 4.41
N SER A 41 5.65 -0.21 4.78
CA SER A 41 6.76 -0.97 5.36
C SER A 41 6.41 -1.56 6.73
N GLN A 42 5.71 -0.81 7.58
CA GLN A 42 5.25 -1.27 8.88
C GLN A 42 4.20 -2.38 8.73
N ASN A 43 3.25 -2.21 7.81
CA ASN A 43 2.23 -3.21 7.53
C ASN A 43 2.85 -4.51 6.98
N ALA A 44 3.89 -4.42 6.14
CA ALA A 44 4.61 -5.59 5.64
C ALA A 44 5.33 -6.35 6.75
N ARG A 45 6.00 -5.65 7.68
CA ARG A 45 6.64 -6.27 8.85
C ARG A 45 5.62 -6.97 9.76
N ARG A 46 4.46 -6.34 9.98
CA ARG A 46 3.36 -6.93 10.76
C ARG A 46 2.81 -8.18 10.08
N LEU A 47 2.68 -8.17 8.76
CA LEU A 47 2.25 -9.33 7.97
C LEU A 47 3.23 -10.50 8.15
N GLN A 48 4.54 -10.24 8.01
CA GLN A 48 5.58 -11.24 8.19
C GLN A 48 5.56 -11.87 9.59
N ALA A 49 5.33 -11.06 10.63
CA ALA A 49 5.20 -11.57 12.00
C ALA A 49 4.00 -12.53 12.15
N LYS A 50 2.86 -12.21 11.51
CA LYS A 50 1.68 -13.08 11.49
C LYS A 50 1.90 -14.36 10.69
N GLU A 51 2.63 -14.31 9.58
CA GLU A 51 3.00 -15.50 8.81
C GLU A 51 3.83 -16.47 9.65
N HIS A 52 4.75 -15.94 10.45
CA HIS A 52 5.53 -16.75 11.40
C HIS A 52 4.65 -17.35 12.52
N GLU A 53 3.65 -16.59 13.01
CA GLU A 53 2.67 -17.08 13.98
C GLU A 53 1.88 -18.28 13.44
N ILE A 54 1.41 -18.23 12.19
CA ILE A 54 0.74 -19.37 11.52
C ILE A 54 1.68 -20.57 11.42
N GLN A 55 2.96 -20.36 11.10
CA GLN A 55 3.93 -21.46 11.06
C GLN A 55 4.08 -22.14 12.43
N GLN A 56 4.08 -21.36 13.52
CA GLN A 56 4.11 -21.90 14.87
C GLN A 56 2.82 -22.68 15.21
N VAL A 57 1.65 -22.11 14.94
CA VAL A 57 0.36 -22.77 15.19
C VAL A 57 0.24 -24.07 14.39
N SER A 58 0.56 -24.04 13.10
CA SER A 58 0.55 -25.24 12.24
C SER A 58 1.54 -26.31 12.70
N SER A 59 2.72 -25.93 13.23
CA SER A 59 3.65 -26.89 13.83
C SER A 59 3.05 -27.54 15.08
N ARG A 60 2.35 -26.76 15.92
CA ARG A 60 1.71 -27.25 17.14
C ARG A 60 0.54 -28.19 16.83
N ILE A 61 -0.24 -27.89 15.81
CA ILE A 61 -1.30 -28.78 15.29
C ILE A 61 -0.69 -30.15 14.95
N LYS A 62 0.40 -30.18 14.18
CA LYS A 62 1.07 -31.44 13.80
C LYS A 62 1.59 -32.22 15.00
N GLU A 63 2.09 -31.56 16.03
CA GLU A 63 2.53 -32.21 17.27
C GLU A 63 1.36 -32.87 18.02
N VAL A 64 0.24 -32.16 18.15
CA VAL A 64 -0.97 -32.67 18.80
C VAL A 64 -1.54 -33.86 18.02
N GLU A 65 -1.61 -33.77 16.68
CA GLU A 65 -2.04 -34.88 15.81
C GLU A 65 -1.15 -36.11 15.98
N LYS A 66 0.17 -35.94 16.04
CA LYS A 66 1.09 -37.05 16.32
C LYS A 66 0.84 -37.68 17.69
N SER A 67 0.61 -36.86 18.72
CA SER A 67 0.26 -37.37 20.05
C SER A 67 -1.05 -38.12 20.05
N LEU A 68 -2.06 -37.67 19.31
CA LEU A 68 -3.36 -38.33 19.19
C LEU A 68 -3.22 -39.69 18.50
N ASN A 69 -2.49 -39.76 17.39
CA ASN A 69 -2.20 -41.03 16.70
C ASN A 69 -1.47 -42.02 17.61
N GLY A 70 -0.54 -41.53 18.45
CA GLY A 70 0.14 -42.37 19.44
C GLY A 70 -0.79 -42.88 20.56
N LEU A 71 -1.81 -42.09 20.94
CA LEU A 71 -2.84 -42.51 21.89
C LEU A 71 -3.79 -43.53 21.28
N ASP A 72 -4.11 -43.43 19.99
CA ASP A 72 -4.94 -44.40 19.29
C ASP A 72 -4.30 -45.79 19.29
N ALA A 73 -3.02 -45.88 18.94
CA ALA A 73 -2.28 -47.15 19.00
C ALA A 73 -2.22 -47.73 20.43
N GLN A 74 -2.17 -46.88 21.47
CA GLN A 74 -2.20 -47.34 22.87
C GLN A 74 -3.61 -47.79 23.30
N LEU A 75 -4.65 -47.14 22.78
CA LEU A 75 -6.03 -47.52 23.03
C LEU A 75 -6.35 -48.89 22.43
N ASP A 76 -5.87 -49.17 21.21
CA ASP A 76 -6.01 -50.48 20.56
C ASP A 76 -5.44 -51.60 21.46
N LEU A 77 -4.22 -51.41 21.97
CA LEU A 77 -3.58 -52.34 22.91
C LEU A 77 -4.36 -52.48 24.24
N CYS A 78 -4.95 -51.39 24.75
CA CYS A 78 -5.73 -51.43 25.97
C CYS A 78 -7.05 -52.19 25.78
N PHE A 79 -7.65 -52.12 24.59
CA PHE A 79 -8.85 -52.90 24.26
C PHE A 79 -8.52 -54.38 24.08
N GLU A 80 -7.39 -54.72 23.44
CA GLU A 80 -6.91 -56.11 23.36
C GLU A 80 -6.61 -56.71 24.74
N ALA A 81 -6.12 -55.90 25.68
CA ALA A 81 -5.81 -56.31 27.05
C ALA A 81 -7.00 -56.21 28.02
N GLU A 82 -8.20 -55.85 27.55
CA GLU A 82 -9.44 -55.66 28.34
C GLU A 82 -9.29 -54.72 29.56
N ASN A 83 -8.31 -53.81 29.56
CA ASN A 83 -8.07 -52.89 30.68
C ASN A 83 -8.90 -51.62 30.54
N GLU A 84 -10.16 -51.70 30.94
CA GLU A 84 -11.13 -50.59 30.87
C GLU A 84 -10.68 -49.32 31.61
N SER A 85 -10.00 -49.46 32.74
CA SER A 85 -9.59 -48.31 33.56
C SER A 85 -8.55 -47.45 32.86
N LEU A 86 -7.58 -48.10 32.22
CA LEU A 86 -6.53 -47.44 31.44
C LEU A 86 -7.12 -46.88 30.14
N ALA A 87 -7.97 -47.64 29.45
CA ALA A 87 -8.65 -47.20 28.24
C ALA A 87 -9.48 -45.91 28.48
N ARG A 88 -10.24 -45.83 29.57
CA ARG A 88 -10.99 -44.61 29.93
C ARG A 88 -10.09 -43.40 30.17
N SER A 89 -8.92 -43.60 30.78
CA SER A 89 -7.95 -42.51 31.00
C SER A 89 -7.32 -42.00 29.71
N LEU A 90 -6.95 -42.91 28.80
CA LEU A 90 -6.40 -42.58 27.48
C LEU A 90 -7.45 -41.91 26.60
N LEU A 91 -8.70 -42.39 26.65
CA LEU A 91 -9.82 -41.81 25.92
C LEU A 91 -10.11 -40.37 26.38
N ARG A 92 -10.06 -40.10 27.70
CA ARG A 92 -10.18 -38.74 28.22
C ARG A 92 -9.09 -37.83 27.64
N ARG A 93 -7.83 -38.27 27.68
CA ARG A 93 -6.70 -37.52 27.13
C ARG A 93 -6.80 -37.32 25.61
N LYS A 94 -7.35 -38.30 24.88
CA LYS A 94 -7.64 -38.19 23.45
C LYS A 94 -8.68 -37.10 23.19
N LEU A 95 -9.82 -37.13 23.89
CA LEU A 95 -10.88 -36.12 23.75
C LEU A 95 -10.38 -34.71 24.10
N GLU A 96 -9.56 -34.57 25.15
CA GLU A 96 -8.91 -33.30 25.48
C GLU A 96 -8.00 -32.82 24.34
N GLY A 97 -7.20 -33.71 23.76
CA GLY A 97 -6.33 -33.39 22.62
C GLY A 97 -7.11 -33.02 21.35
N GLU A 98 -8.22 -33.69 21.07
CA GLU A 98 -9.12 -33.36 19.96
C GLU A 98 -9.77 -31.98 20.14
N LEU A 99 -10.20 -31.64 21.35
CA LEU A 99 -10.71 -30.31 21.68
C LEU A 99 -9.63 -29.23 21.48
N LEU A 100 -8.41 -29.47 21.94
CA LEU A 100 -7.30 -28.55 21.68
C LEU A 100 -6.99 -28.41 20.19
N LEU A 101 -7.03 -29.52 19.43
CA LEU A 101 -6.80 -29.51 17.99
C LEU A 101 -7.85 -28.69 17.24
N THR A 102 -9.13 -28.81 17.62
CA THR A 102 -10.20 -28.00 17.02
C THR A 102 -10.01 -26.52 17.30
N GLN A 103 -9.61 -26.14 18.51
CA GLN A 103 -9.28 -24.75 18.86
C GLN A 103 -8.11 -24.21 18.04
N PHE A 104 -7.01 -24.96 17.93
CA PHE A 104 -5.86 -24.53 17.13
C PHE A 104 -6.18 -24.42 15.65
N ARG A 105 -6.97 -25.34 15.08
CA ARG A 105 -7.41 -25.26 13.68
C ARG A 105 -8.29 -24.03 13.43
N GLN A 106 -9.16 -23.68 14.38
CA GLN A 106 -9.97 -22.46 14.28
C GLN A 106 -9.10 -21.20 14.36
N GLN A 107 -8.08 -21.18 15.22
CA GLN A 107 -7.12 -20.07 15.28
C GLN A 107 -6.31 -19.96 13.97
N ASP A 108 -5.84 -21.08 13.43
CA ASP A 108 -5.10 -21.14 12.18
C ASP A 108 -5.92 -20.60 11.00
N SER A 109 -7.21 -20.98 10.92
CA SER A 109 -8.10 -20.47 9.88
C SER A 109 -8.33 -18.96 10.03
N GLN A 110 -8.58 -18.47 11.25
CA GLN A 110 -8.77 -17.04 11.52
C GLN A 110 -7.53 -16.20 11.18
N LEU A 111 -6.35 -16.70 11.54
CA LEU A 111 -5.09 -16.05 11.19
C LEU A 111 -4.85 -16.05 9.68
N THR A 112 -5.16 -17.15 9.01
CA THR A 112 -5.04 -17.26 7.55
C THR A 112 -5.93 -16.24 6.86
N ASP A 113 -7.21 -16.16 7.25
CA ASP A 113 -8.15 -15.18 6.72
C ASP A 113 -7.66 -13.74 6.95
N ALA A 114 -7.15 -13.45 8.16
CA ALA A 114 -6.61 -12.13 8.48
C ALA A 114 -5.38 -11.78 7.63
N ILE A 115 -4.47 -12.73 7.39
CA ILE A 115 -3.29 -12.55 6.52
C ILE A 115 -3.71 -12.30 5.09
N THR A 116 -4.67 -13.08 4.54
CA THR A 116 -5.13 -12.87 3.16
C THR A 116 -5.77 -11.48 2.99
N ALA A 117 -6.58 -11.04 3.94
CA ALA A 117 -7.19 -9.71 3.94
C ALA A 117 -6.15 -8.58 4.09
N GLN A 118 -5.16 -8.77 4.96
CA GLN A 118 -4.09 -7.78 5.14
C GLN A 118 -3.17 -7.71 3.92
N THR A 119 -2.92 -8.84 3.26
CA THR A 119 -2.11 -8.92 2.04
C THR A 119 -2.79 -8.19 0.88
N SER A 120 -4.09 -8.39 0.68
CA SER A 120 -4.85 -7.67 -0.36
C SER A 120 -4.88 -6.16 -0.09
N SER A 121 -5.10 -5.76 1.16
CA SER A 121 -5.02 -4.34 1.57
C SER A 121 -3.65 -3.72 1.31
N LEU A 122 -2.57 -4.47 1.58
CA LEU A 122 -1.20 -4.01 1.36
C LEU A 122 -0.89 -3.86 -0.14
N CYS A 123 -1.37 -4.78 -0.97
CA CYS A 123 -1.30 -4.65 -2.43
C CYS A 123 -2.01 -3.38 -2.92
N ASP A 124 -3.19 -3.08 -2.40
CA ASP A 124 -3.91 -1.85 -2.74
C ASP A 124 -3.18 -0.59 -2.26
N GLN A 125 -2.60 -0.62 -1.06
CA GLN A 125 -1.78 0.48 -0.55
C GLN A 125 -0.56 0.73 -1.44
N ARG A 126 0.13 -0.33 -1.88
CA ARG A 126 1.27 -0.23 -2.82
C ARG A 126 0.86 0.36 -4.16
N ARG A 127 -0.26 -0.09 -4.74
CA ARG A 127 -0.80 0.49 -6.00
C ARG A 127 -1.14 1.96 -5.86
N ARG A 128 -1.74 2.38 -4.73
CA ARG A 128 -2.06 3.79 -4.46
C ARG A 128 -0.80 4.63 -4.33
N LEU A 129 0.22 4.10 -3.68
CA LEU A 129 1.52 4.74 -3.51
C LEU A 129 2.23 4.92 -4.86
N GLU A 130 2.24 3.88 -5.71
CA GLU A 130 2.78 3.96 -7.07
C GLU A 130 2.04 5.00 -7.92
N SER A 131 0.70 5.03 -7.87
CA SER A 131 -0.09 6.05 -8.57
C SER A 131 0.24 7.47 -8.07
N MET A 132 0.45 7.65 -6.77
CA MET A 132 0.81 8.95 -6.20
C MET A 132 2.23 9.37 -6.62
N ARG A 133 3.19 8.44 -6.63
CA ARG A 133 4.56 8.69 -7.13
C ARG A 133 4.56 9.07 -8.62
N GLN A 134 3.80 8.37 -9.45
CA GLN A 134 3.68 8.69 -10.88
C GLN A 134 3.09 10.09 -11.09
N LYS A 135 2.04 10.44 -10.34
CA LYS A 135 1.44 11.78 -10.41
C LYS A 135 2.44 12.85 -9.96
N ALA A 136 3.15 12.64 -8.85
CA ALA A 136 4.17 13.56 -8.36
C ALA A 136 5.27 13.81 -9.41
N ALA A 137 5.74 12.77 -10.09
CA ALA A 137 6.75 12.90 -11.15
C ALA A 137 6.26 13.75 -12.34
N LEU A 138 4.99 13.62 -12.72
CA LEU A 138 4.40 14.47 -13.77
C LEU A 138 4.36 15.94 -13.35
N PHE A 139 4.03 16.23 -12.09
CA PHE A 139 4.05 17.61 -11.54
C PHE A 139 5.46 18.22 -11.54
N GLU A 140 6.48 17.49 -11.12
CA GLU A 140 7.88 17.96 -11.18
C GLU A 140 8.33 18.28 -12.61
N THR A 141 7.78 17.57 -13.60
CA THR A 141 8.07 17.80 -15.02
C THR A 141 7.33 19.03 -15.57
N ASP A 142 6.08 19.27 -15.14
CA ASP A 142 5.27 20.44 -15.52
C ASP A 142 5.84 21.75 -14.93
N HIS A 143 6.38 21.70 -13.70
CA HIS A 143 7.09 22.83 -13.09
C HIS A 143 8.47 23.11 -13.70
N SER A 144 9.05 22.17 -14.46
CA SER A 144 10.33 22.34 -15.16
C SER A 144 10.17 23.03 -16.53
N VAL A 145 8.93 23.23 -17.01
CA VAL A 145 8.68 24.23 -18.03
C VAL A 145 8.83 25.56 -17.31
N GLU A 146 10.00 26.19 -17.48
CA GLU A 146 10.21 27.58 -17.07
C GLU A 146 8.94 28.36 -17.40
N PRO A 147 8.40 29.18 -16.48
CA PRO A 147 7.37 30.11 -16.88
C PRO A 147 7.97 30.85 -18.06
N LYS A 148 7.35 30.70 -19.25
CA LYS A 148 7.62 31.57 -20.38
C LYS A 148 7.20 32.94 -19.86
N SER A 149 8.13 33.59 -19.18
CA SER A 149 8.10 35.00 -18.93
C SER A 149 7.89 35.55 -20.31
N TRP A 150 6.70 36.10 -20.58
CA TRP A 150 6.61 37.14 -21.58
C TRP A 150 7.42 38.32 -21.03
N ASP A 151 8.73 38.13 -20.91
CA ASP A 151 9.65 39.17 -20.57
C ASP A 151 9.58 40.08 -21.79
N SER A 152 8.85 41.17 -21.61
CA SER A 152 8.58 42.16 -22.64
C SER A 152 9.84 42.99 -22.93
N LYS A 153 11.02 42.36 -22.85
CA LYS A 153 12.35 42.99 -22.86
C LYS A 153 13.19 42.69 -24.09
N ASP A 154 12.81 41.71 -24.91
CA ASP A 154 13.51 41.44 -26.18
C ASP A 154 12.64 41.77 -27.41
N VAL A 155 11.92 42.90 -27.35
CA VAL A 155 11.45 43.55 -28.59
C VAL A 155 12.47 44.62 -28.95
N SER A 156 13.66 44.19 -29.37
CA SER A 156 14.62 45.09 -30.04
C SER A 156 14.19 45.24 -31.48
N ILE A 157 13.60 46.38 -31.82
CA ILE A 157 13.31 46.74 -33.20
C ILE A 157 14.65 46.90 -33.92
N THR A 158 14.89 46.10 -34.95
CA THR A 158 16.12 46.19 -35.74
C THR A 158 16.03 47.35 -36.72
N GLU A 159 17.17 47.89 -37.17
CA GLU A 159 17.17 48.94 -38.20
C GLU A 159 16.44 48.48 -39.48
N GLU A 160 16.51 47.20 -39.80
CA GLU A 160 15.80 46.59 -40.93
C GLU A 160 14.27 46.63 -40.77
N ASP A 161 13.75 46.45 -39.55
CA ASP A 161 12.32 46.57 -39.26
C ASP A 161 11.83 48.01 -39.41
N ILE A 162 12.67 48.98 -39.05
CA ILE A 162 12.39 50.42 -39.21
C ILE A 162 12.34 50.78 -40.70
N ASP A 163 13.30 50.29 -41.49
CA ASP A 163 13.37 50.56 -42.92
C ASP A 163 12.17 49.96 -43.68
N LEU A 164 11.75 48.75 -43.32
CA LEU A 164 10.54 48.13 -43.87
C LEU A 164 9.27 48.89 -43.48
N ALA A 165 9.18 49.37 -42.24
CA ALA A 165 8.06 50.19 -41.80
C ALA A 165 8.02 51.53 -42.56
N LEU A 166 9.17 52.19 -42.74
CA LEU A 166 9.29 53.44 -43.47
C LEU A 166 8.84 53.29 -44.94
N LEU A 167 9.28 52.22 -45.61
CA LEU A 167 8.88 51.91 -46.99
C LEU A 167 7.37 51.70 -47.12
N ARG A 168 6.76 50.96 -46.18
CA ARG A 168 5.30 50.76 -46.16
C ARG A 168 4.54 52.07 -45.95
N GLU A 169 5.04 52.93 -45.07
CA GLU A 169 4.42 54.22 -44.78
C GLU A 169 4.51 55.19 -45.97
N GLN A 170 5.66 55.20 -46.66
CA GLN A 170 5.86 55.98 -47.88
C GLN A 170 4.95 55.50 -49.02
N GLN A 171 4.74 54.20 -49.17
CA GLN A 171 3.83 53.65 -50.18
C GLN A 171 2.37 54.02 -49.87
N LYS A 172 1.94 53.93 -48.60
CA LYS A 172 0.59 54.35 -48.19
C LYS A 172 0.31 55.82 -48.49
N ARG A 173 1.28 56.70 -48.27
CA ARG A 173 1.13 58.14 -48.52
C ARG A 173 1.30 58.55 -49.98
N ARG A 174 1.87 57.69 -50.82
CA ARG A 174 1.88 57.87 -52.29
C ARG A 174 0.62 57.32 -52.96
N ALA A 175 -0.08 56.42 -52.28
CA ALA A 175 -1.35 55.82 -52.73
C ALA A 175 -2.59 56.58 -52.23
N SER A 176 -2.40 57.67 -51.47
CA SER A 176 -3.45 58.60 -51.02
C SER A 176 -3.20 59.99 -51.60
#